data_AF-A0A7S3XZL1-F1
#
_entry.id   AF-A0A7S3XZL1-F1
#
_cell.length_a   1.000
_cell.length_b   1.000
_cell.length_c   1.000
_cell.angle_alpha   90.00
_cell.angle_beta   90.00
_cell.angle_gamma   90.00
#
_symmetry.space_group_name_H-M   'P 1'
#
loop_
_entity.id
_entity.type
_entity.pdbx_description
1 polymer ?
#
loop_
_entity_poly.entity_id
_entity_poly.type
_entity_poly.pdbx_seq_one_letter_code
_entity_poly.pdbx_strand_id
1 'polypeptide(L)'
;ASEGAIGSHNKIDASYISPHVNMSEFLESSTKEYGVCLLMSGAFHALLSDEAKYYCRQVDTIQHRGFGAEPCGLFTYDLDAEVSFYEPPSAARRRANSTAMSPEAVEAMAARF
;
A
#
# COMPACT_ATOMS: atom_id res chain seq x y z
N ALA A 1 7.55 24.67 9.51
CA ALA A 1 6.29 24.46 10.23
C ALA A 1 5.80 25.82 10.68
N SER A 2 4.69 26.30 10.12
CA SER A 2 4.09 27.57 10.51
C SER A 2 2.76 27.27 11.18
N GLU A 3 2.82 27.11 12.50
CA GLU A 3 1.65 27.11 13.37
C GLU A 3 1.22 28.57 13.54
N GLY A 4 0.33 29.02 12.65
CA GLY A 4 -0.34 30.31 12.76
C GLY A 4 -1.79 30.06 13.10
N ALA A 5 -2.19 30.34 14.34
CA ALA A 5 -3.58 30.33 14.75
C ALA A 5 -4.38 31.33 13.90
N ILE A 6 -5.15 30.83 12.93
CA ILE A 6 -6.21 31.59 12.28
C ILE A 6 -7.53 31.00 12.78
N GLY A 7 -8.12 31.66 13.78
CA GLY A 7 -9.44 31.32 14.31
C GLY A 7 -9.90 32.38 15.32
N SER A 8 -11.10 32.94 15.13
CA SER A 8 -11.76 33.82 16.09
C SER A 8 -12.36 33.01 17.25
N HIS A 9 -12.63 33.67 18.37
CA HIS A 9 -12.84 33.13 19.72
C HIS A 9 -13.99 32.12 19.96
N ASN A 10 -14.65 31.54 18.94
CA ASN A 10 -15.84 30.71 19.19
C ASN A 10 -16.00 29.41 18.38
N LYS A 11 -14.96 28.97 17.66
CA LYS A 11 -14.79 27.60 17.15
C LYS A 11 -13.46 27.58 16.43
N ILE A 12 -12.45 27.04 17.09
CA ILE A 12 -11.15 26.82 16.47
C ILE A 12 -11.27 25.47 15.76
N ASP A 13 -11.73 25.49 14.50
CA ASP A 13 -11.52 24.33 13.64
C ASP A 13 -10.02 24.20 13.46
N ALA A 14 -9.45 23.14 14.00
CA ALA A 14 -8.09 22.73 13.70
C ALA A 14 -8.05 22.21 12.26
N SER A 15 -8.33 23.08 11.29
CA SER A 15 -8.02 22.82 9.89
C SER A 15 -6.50 22.80 9.79
N TYR A 16 -5.94 21.62 10.06
CA TYR A 16 -4.54 21.31 9.91
C TYR A 16 -4.24 21.32 8.41
N ILE A 17 -4.15 22.52 7.82
CA ILE A 17 -3.70 22.74 6.44
C ILE A 17 -2.17 22.57 6.46
N SER A 18 -1.74 21.35 6.75
CA SER A 18 -0.35 20.95 6.60
C SER A 18 -0.18 20.47 5.16
N PRO A 19 0.97 20.74 4.51
CA PRO A 19 1.29 20.17 3.20
C PRO A 19 1.09 18.65 3.14
N HIS A 20 1.23 17.95 4.27
CA HIS A 20 0.97 16.52 4.40
C HIS A 20 -0.52 16.13 4.33
N VAL A 21 -1.46 17.02 4.67
CA VAL A 21 -2.89 16.75 4.54
C VAL A 21 -3.34 16.86 3.10
N ASN A 22 -2.92 17.92 2.40
CA ASN A 22 -3.14 18.06 0.97
C ASN A 22 -2.51 16.88 0.20
N MET A 23 -1.39 16.36 0.71
CA MET A 23 -0.75 15.18 0.16
C MET A 23 -1.63 13.93 0.23
N SER A 24 -2.19 13.65 1.41
CA SER A 24 -3.05 12.49 1.62
C SER A 24 -4.32 12.58 0.77
N GLU A 25 -4.88 13.77 0.61
CA GLU A 25 -6.04 14.01 -0.28
C GLU A 25 -5.69 13.73 -1.74
N PHE A 26 -4.53 14.20 -2.21
CA PHE A 26 -4.04 13.90 -3.56
C PHE A 26 -3.83 12.39 -3.76
N LEU A 27 -3.18 11.71 -2.82
CA LEU A 27 -2.93 10.27 -2.91
C LEU A 27 -4.24 9.47 -2.93
N GLU A 28 -5.22 9.83 -2.08
CA GLU A 28 -6.54 9.19 -2.07
C GLU A 28 -7.26 9.38 -3.40
N SER A 29 -7.35 10.61 -3.90
CA SER A 29 -8.05 10.88 -5.15
C SER A 29 -7.39 10.19 -6.35
N SER A 30 -6.05 10.12 -6.35
CA SER A 30 -5.27 9.44 -7.39
C SER A 30 -5.47 7.93 -7.41
N THR A 31 -5.87 7.29 -6.31
CA THR A 31 -6.09 5.83 -6.28
C THR A 31 -7.07 5.37 -7.36
N LYS A 32 -8.09 6.19 -7.65
CA LYS A 32 -9.12 5.94 -8.67
C LYS A 32 -8.55 5.96 -10.08
N GLU A 33 -7.61 6.86 -10.34
CA GLU A 33 -6.95 7.01 -11.64
C GLU A 33 -5.94 5.87 -11.89
N TYR A 34 -5.20 5.48 -10.85
CA TYR A 34 -4.23 4.40 -10.93
C TYR A 34 -4.85 3.00 -10.78
N GLY A 35 -6.13 2.90 -10.41
CA GLY A 35 -6.85 1.63 -10.26
C GLY A 35 -6.30 0.74 -9.13
N VAL A 36 -5.77 1.34 -8.06
CA VAL A 36 -5.20 0.63 -6.91
C VAL A 36 -5.93 1.03 -5.63
N CYS A 37 -5.94 0.17 -4.62
CA CYS A 37 -6.63 0.47 -3.36
C CYS A 37 -5.84 1.39 -2.42
N LEU A 38 -4.52 1.50 -2.62
CA LEU A 38 -3.64 2.27 -1.75
C LEU A 38 -2.51 2.90 -2.57
N LEU A 39 -2.30 4.21 -2.39
CA LEU A 39 -1.12 4.90 -2.88
C LEU A 39 -0.35 5.51 -1.71
N MET A 40 0.97 5.41 -1.80
CA MET A 40 1.92 5.86 -0.80
C MET A 40 2.97 6.74 -1.46
N SER A 41 3.36 7.81 -0.76
CA SER A 41 4.51 8.62 -1.18
C SER A 41 5.82 7.87 -0.94
N GLY A 42 6.88 8.24 -1.68
CA GLY A 42 8.21 7.68 -1.48
C GLY A 42 8.75 7.87 -0.06
N ALA A 43 8.42 9.00 0.58
CA ALA A 43 8.77 9.25 1.97
C ALA A 43 8.09 8.25 2.93
N PHE A 44 6.81 7.93 2.70
CA PHE A 44 6.10 6.93 3.48
C PHE A 44 6.68 5.53 3.24
N HIS A 45 6.91 5.16 1.97
CA HIS A 45 7.52 3.88 1.61
C HIS A 45 8.90 3.69 2.24
N ALA A 46 9.72 4.74 2.33
CA ALA A 46 11.04 4.67 2.97
C ALA A 46 10.98 4.29 4.47
N LEU A 47 9.89 4.63 5.16
CA LEU A 47 9.66 4.33 6.57
C LEU A 47 9.15 2.91 6.82
N LEU A 48 8.74 2.18 5.78
CA LEU A 48 8.30 0.80 5.91
C LEU A 48 9.47 -0.13 6.25
N SER A 49 9.17 -1.25 6.91
CA SER A 49 10.14 -2.33 7.11
C SER A 49 10.49 -2.98 5.77
N ASP A 50 11.63 -3.65 5.69
CA ASP A 50 12.07 -4.29 4.45
C ASP A 50 11.12 -5.41 4.01
N GLU A 51 10.49 -6.11 4.97
CA GLU A 51 9.45 -7.11 4.69
C GLU A 51 8.21 -6.47 4.05
N ALA A 52 7.80 -5.29 4.49
CA ALA A 52 6.65 -4.59 3.92
C ALA A 52 6.99 -3.99 2.54
N LYS A 53 8.21 -3.47 2.37
CA LYS A 53 8.71 -2.96 1.08
C LYS A 53 8.77 -4.04 0.01
N TYR A 54 9.06 -5.29 0.38
CA TYR A 54 9.07 -6.42 -0.56
C TYR A 54 7.73 -6.61 -1.30
N TYR A 55 6.61 -6.31 -0.63
CA TYR A 55 5.26 -6.37 -1.21
C TYR A 55 4.80 -5.05 -1.83
N CYS A 56 5.69 -4.06 -1.92
CA CYS A 56 5.38 -2.79 -2.54
C CYS A 56 5.97 -2.72 -3.95
N ARG A 57 5.23 -2.13 -4.87
CA ARG A 57 5.73 -1.78 -6.21
C ARG A 57 5.66 -0.29 -6.44
N GLN A 58 6.61 0.25 -7.18
CA GLN A 58 6.53 1.62 -7.65
C GLN A 58 5.53 1.69 -8.80
N VAL A 59 4.56 2.60 -8.68
CA VAL A 59 3.51 2.82 -9.68
C VAL A 59 3.91 3.92 -10.65
N ASP A 60 4.47 5.02 -10.12
CA ASP A 60 4.81 6.19 -10.93
C ASP A 60 5.85 7.09 -10.23
N THR A 61 6.28 8.16 -10.91
CA THR A 61 7.04 9.27 -10.36
C THR A 61 6.43 10.58 -10.84
N ILE A 62 5.94 11.39 -9.91
CA ILE A 62 5.22 12.63 -10.24
C ILE A 62 5.92 13.86 -9.67
N GLN A 63 5.72 14.99 -10.32
CA GLN A 63 6.04 16.30 -9.77
C GLN A 63 4.74 17.05 -9.54
N HIS A 64 4.29 17.11 -8.29
CA HIS A 64 3.06 17.81 -7.93
C HIS A 64 3.37 18.97 -6.98
N ARG A 65 2.59 20.06 -7.09
CA ARG A 65 2.86 21.34 -6.40
C ARG A 65 2.96 21.20 -4.87
N GLY A 66 2.42 20.12 -4.29
CA GLY A 66 2.52 19.79 -2.86
C GLY A 66 3.79 19.02 -2.43
N PHE A 67 4.60 18.47 -3.35
CA PHE A 67 5.75 17.61 -3.03
C PHE A 67 7.09 18.36 -2.98
N GLY A 68 7.13 19.65 -3.32
CA GLY A 68 8.36 20.42 -3.48
C GLY A 68 8.91 20.35 -4.91
N ALA A 69 10.16 20.80 -5.09
CA ALA A 69 10.79 20.83 -6.42
C ALA A 69 11.21 19.45 -6.93
N GLU A 70 11.52 18.53 -6.02
CA GLU A 70 11.98 17.18 -6.35
C GLU A 70 10.82 16.26 -6.77
N PRO A 71 11.01 15.39 -7.78
CA PRO A 71 10.04 14.37 -8.13
C PRO A 71 9.80 13.40 -6.97
N CYS A 72 8.55 13.03 -6.73
CA CYS A 72 8.18 12.04 -5.73
C CYS A 72 7.74 10.74 -6.39
N GLY A 73 8.34 9.62 -5.97
CA GLY A 73 7.88 8.29 -6.34
C GLY A 73 6.56 7.95 -5.64
N LEU A 74 5.65 7.33 -6.40
CA LEU A 74 4.40 6.76 -5.89
C LEU A 74 4.53 5.24 -5.83
N PHE A 75 4.13 4.67 -4.70
CA PHE A 75 4.19 3.24 -4.44
C PHE A 75 2.80 2.72 -4.06
N THR A 76 2.53 1.46 -4.39
CA THR A 76 1.35 0.73 -3.89
C THR A 76 1.83 -0.52 -3.17
N TYR A 77 1.03 -0.98 -2.22
CA TYR A 77 1.17 -2.32 -1.68
C TYR A 77 0.33 -3.26 -2.56
N ASP A 78 0.93 -4.35 -3.03
CA ASP A 78 0.22 -5.36 -3.81
C ASP A 78 -0.63 -6.21 -2.85
N LEU A 79 -1.79 -5.67 -2.50
CA LEU A 79 -2.84 -6.38 -1.76
C LEU A 79 -3.78 -7.03 -2.77
N ASP A 80 -4.00 -8.33 -2.62
CA ASP A 80 -5.14 -8.99 -3.25
C ASP A 80 -6.40 -8.57 -2.48
N ALA A 81 -7.13 -7.61 -3.06
CA ALA A 81 -8.33 -7.02 -2.46
C ALA A 81 -9.49 -8.03 -2.34
N GLU A 82 -9.42 -9.15 -3.04
CA GLU A 82 -10.44 -10.21 -3.04
C GLU A 82 -10.21 -11.25 -1.93
N VAL A 83 -9.16 -11.09 -1.13
CA VAL A 83 -8.91 -11.98 0.02
C VAL A 83 -9.95 -11.69 1.10
N SER A 84 -10.96 -12.55 1.19
CA SER A 84 -11.88 -12.58 2.33
C SER A 84 -11.11 -12.98 3.59
N PHE A 85 -10.90 -12.02 4.50
CA PHE A 85 -10.40 -12.29 5.86
C PHE A 85 -11.43 -13.00 6.76
N TYR A 86 -12.64 -13.21 6.26
CA TYR A 86 -13.72 -13.92 6.93
C TYR A 86 -14.07 -15.18 6.14
N GLU A 87 -13.14 -16.14 6.11
CA GLU A 87 -13.58 -17.54 6.06
C GLU A 87 -13.92 -17.94 7.49
N PRO A 88 -15.22 -18.03 7.88
CA PRO A 88 -15.53 -18.83 9.05
C PRO A 88 -14.95 -20.23 8.79
N PRO A 89 -14.40 -20.92 9.80
CA PRO A 89 -13.84 -22.25 9.61
C PRO A 89 -14.96 -23.19 9.15
N SER A 90 -15.21 -23.23 7.85
CA SER A 90 -16.19 -24.12 7.27
C SER A 90 -15.51 -25.47 7.21
N ALA A 91 -16.14 -26.45 7.86
CA ALA A 91 -15.68 -27.83 8.00
C ALA A 91 -15.54 -28.59 6.67
N ALA A 92 -15.49 -27.90 5.53
CA ALA A 92 -15.52 -28.46 4.18
C ALA A 92 -14.12 -28.71 3.60
N ARG A 93 -13.03 -28.21 4.17
CA ARG A 93 -11.66 -28.42 3.63
C ARG A 93 -11.00 -29.73 4.04
N ARG A 94 -11.80 -30.81 4.16
CA ARG A 94 -11.30 -32.18 4.38
C ARG A 94 -11.15 -33.01 3.10
N ARG A 95 -11.40 -32.46 1.90
CA ARG A 95 -11.38 -33.24 0.65
C ARG A 95 -10.60 -32.68 -0.56
N ALA A 96 -9.81 -31.60 -0.41
CA ALA A 96 -9.12 -31.02 -1.57
C ALA A 96 -7.57 -31.03 -1.52
N ASN A 97 -6.92 -31.34 -0.40
CA ASN A 97 -5.45 -31.41 -0.35
C ASN A 97 -4.93 -32.84 -0.59
N SER A 98 -5.41 -33.48 -1.66
CA SER A 98 -4.85 -34.72 -2.21
C SER A 98 -4.13 -34.41 -3.52
N THR A 99 -3.12 -33.54 -3.45
CA THR A 99 -2.05 -33.47 -4.44
C THR A 99 -0.73 -33.34 -3.68
N ALA A 100 -0.39 -34.39 -2.94
CA ALA A 100 1.02 -34.67 -2.70
C ALA A 100 1.68 -34.80 -4.08
N MET A 101 2.71 -33.99 -4.35
CA MET A 101 3.51 -34.12 -5.56
C MET A 101 4.02 -35.56 -5.66
N SER A 102 3.91 -36.15 -6.85
CA SER A 102 4.41 -37.51 -7.08
C SER A 102 5.92 -37.56 -6.80
N PRO A 103 6.45 -38.68 -6.28
CA PRO A 103 7.87 -38.82 -5.97
C PRO A 103 8.80 -38.47 -7.15
N GLU A 104 8.36 -38.71 -8.39
CA GLU A 104 9.10 -38.37 -9.61
C GLU A 104 9.36 -36.87 -9.77
N ALA A 105 8.41 -36.02 -9.35
CA ALA A 105 8.55 -34.55 -9.46
C ALA A 105 9.56 -34.00 -8.44
N VAL A 106 9.72 -34.67 -7.30
CA VAL A 106 10.71 -34.31 -6.28
C VAL A 106 12.12 -34.67 -6.74
N GLU A 107 12.28 -35.81 -7.39
CA GLU A 107 13.58 -36.29 -7.90
C GLU A 107 14.08 -35.46 -9.10
N ALA A 108 13.18 -35.03 -9.98
CA ALA A 108 13.52 -34.15 -11.11
C ALA A 108 14.02 -32.76 -10.68
N MET A 109 13.61 -32.28 -9.51
CA MET A 109 14.07 -30.98 -8.96
C MET A 109 15.46 -31.09 -8.31
N ALA A 110 15.77 -32.24 -7.69
CA ALA A 110 17.05 -32.45 -7.02
C ALA A 110 18.23 -32.64 -8.00
N ALA A 111 17.96 -33.08 -9.23
CA ALA A 111 18.99 -33.32 -10.26
C ALA A 111 19.47 -32.04 -11.00
N ARG A 112 19.06 -30.84 -10.54
CA ARG A 112 19.42 -29.55 -11.16
C ARG A 112 20.32 -28.66 -10.29
N PHE A 113 20.93 -29.22 -9.24
CA PHE A 113 22.01 -28.60 -8.48
C PHE A 113 23.28 -29.42 -8.57
#